data_AF-A0A9W8B8W5-F1
#
_entry.id   AF-A0A9W8B8W5-F1
#
_cell.length_a   1.000
_cell.length_b   1.000
_cell.length_c   1.000
_cell.angle_alpha   90.00
_cell.angle_beta   90.00
_cell.angle_gamma   90.00
#
_symmetry.space_group_name_H-M   'P 1'
#
loop_
_entity.id
_entity.type
_entity.pdbx_description
1 polymer ?
#
loop_
_entity_poly.entity_id
_entity_poly.type
_entity_poly.pdbx_seq_one_letter_code
_entity_poly.pdbx_strand_id
1 'polypeptide(L)'
;VFSGSASASQFLSLLGYRFGSEFVRKGYWFLYRGSIKVVVSQIFSVPEQGNVQLAVPVDPSGNWLVQILSDAMTQEQVPRVCEQLDELKRLFEDYVELVVVDHAVLENKIPYS
;
A
#
# COMPACT_ATOMS: atom_id res chain seq x y z
N VAL A 1 12.33 -30.24 -20.10
CA VAL A 1 11.44 -29.59 -21.08
C VAL A 1 10.53 -28.65 -20.31
N PHE A 2 10.95 -27.39 -20.10
CA PHE A 2 10.10 -26.33 -19.56
C PHE A 2 9.81 -25.37 -20.70
N SER A 3 8.73 -25.63 -21.41
CA SER A 3 8.21 -24.80 -22.50
C SER A 3 6.94 -24.11 -21.99
N GLY A 4 6.96 -22.78 -21.91
CA GLY A 4 5.80 -21.96 -21.56
C GLY A 4 5.96 -21.29 -20.20
N SER A 5 5.83 -19.97 -20.17
CA SER A 5 5.91 -19.09 -18.99
C SER A 5 5.12 -19.65 -17.80
N ALA A 6 5.79 -20.15 -16.77
CA ALA A 6 5.16 -20.42 -15.50
C ALA A 6 4.57 -19.10 -14.98
N SER A 7 3.25 -19.07 -14.73
CA SER A 7 2.63 -17.88 -14.16
C SER A 7 3.11 -17.68 -12.72
N ALA A 8 3.20 -16.43 -12.26
CA ALA A 8 3.64 -16.12 -10.90
C ALA A 8 2.79 -16.85 -9.84
N SER A 9 1.51 -17.08 -10.10
CA SER A 9 0.61 -17.86 -9.25
C SER A 9 0.99 -19.35 -9.16
N GLN A 10 1.38 -19.97 -10.27
CA GLN A 10 1.86 -21.36 -10.29
C GLN A 10 3.17 -21.48 -9.49
N PHE A 11 4.08 -20.52 -9.64
CA PHE A 11 5.32 -20.49 -8.87
C PHE A 11 5.08 -20.35 -7.36
N LEU A 12 4.20 -19.44 -6.95
CA LEU A 12 3.81 -19.29 -5.54
C LEU A 12 3.15 -20.56 -4.97
N SER A 13 2.34 -21.25 -5.78
CA SER A 13 1.72 -22.52 -5.39
C SER A 13 2.76 -23.62 -5.17
N LEU A 14 3.82 -23.68 -5.98
CA LEU A 14 4.94 -24.62 -5.80
C LEU A 14 5.74 -24.34 -4.52
N LEU A 15 5.82 -23.08 -4.10
CA LEU A 15 6.42 -22.68 -2.83
C LEU A 15 5.52 -22.96 -1.62
N GLY A 16 4.33 -23.53 -1.83
CA GLY A 16 3.37 -23.86 -0.77
C GLY A 16 2.46 -22.71 -0.36
N TYR A 17 2.53 -21.54 -1.02
CA TYR A 17 1.60 -20.44 -0.77
C TYR A 17 0.23 -20.76 -1.36
N ARG A 18 -0.81 -20.29 -0.67
CA ARG A 18 -2.20 -20.32 -1.13
C ARG A 18 -2.66 -18.90 -1.40
N PHE A 19 -3.56 -18.75 -2.36
CA PHE A 19 -4.22 -17.48 -2.59
C PHE A 19 -4.98 -17.06 -1.33
N GLY A 20 -4.71 -15.84 -0.86
CA GLY A 20 -5.37 -15.27 0.32
C GLY A 20 -6.39 -14.20 -0.04
N SER A 21 -5.93 -13.12 -0.69
CA SER A 21 -6.78 -12.03 -1.16
C SER A 21 -6.13 -11.28 -2.31
N GLU A 22 -6.95 -10.54 -3.06
CA GLU A 22 -6.52 -9.65 -4.14
C GLU A 22 -7.25 -8.31 -4.02
N PHE A 23 -6.52 -7.22 -4.24
CA PHE A 23 -7.05 -5.88 -4.29
C PHE A 23 -6.27 -5.05 -5.30
N VAL A 24 -6.94 -4.05 -5.86
CA VAL A 24 -6.35 -3.09 -6.79
C VAL A 24 -6.36 -1.72 -6.14
N ARG A 25 -5.25 -1.01 -6.27
CA ARG A 25 -5.13 0.37 -5.81
C ARG A 25 -5.06 1.29 -7.02
N LYS A 26 -5.95 2.27 -7.06
CA LYS A 26 -5.99 3.28 -8.13
C LYS A 26 -5.79 4.66 -7.52
N GLY A 27 -4.90 5.46 -8.09
CA GLY A 27 -4.65 6.79 -7.57
C GLY A 27 -3.42 7.46 -8.15
N TYR A 28 -2.97 8.49 -7.45
CA TYR A 28 -1.84 9.32 -7.80
C TYR A 28 -0.75 9.18 -6.75
N TRP A 29 0.49 9.37 -7.17
CA TRP A 29 1.60 9.51 -6.24
C TRP A 29 2.56 10.59 -6.73
N PHE A 30 3.22 11.24 -5.77
CA PHE A 30 4.23 12.24 -6.05
C PHE A 30 5.32 12.20 -4.98
N LEU A 31 6.48 12.72 -5.34
CA LEU A 31 7.64 12.81 -4.45
C LEU A 31 7.76 14.22 -3.89
N TYR A 32 7.79 14.32 -2.57
CA TYR A 32 8.15 15.52 -1.84
C TYR A 32 9.64 15.49 -1.50
N ARG A 33 10.37 16.54 -1.90
CA ARG A 33 11.82 16.70 -1.69
C ARG A 33 12.66 15.49 -2.14
N GLY A 34 12.16 14.69 -3.09
CA GLY A 34 12.86 13.56 -3.68
C GLY A 34 12.93 12.28 -2.84
N SER A 35 12.49 12.30 -1.57
CA SER A 35 12.60 11.17 -0.65
C SER A 35 11.28 10.72 -0.04
N ILE A 36 10.30 11.62 0.10
CA ILE A 36 9.03 11.30 0.75
C ILE A 36 7.97 11.08 -0.32
N LYS A 37 7.35 9.90 -0.31
CA LYS A 37 6.29 9.53 -1.25
C LYS A 37 4.94 9.83 -0.64
N VAL A 38 4.18 10.70 -1.31
CA VAL A 38 2.77 10.95 -0.99
C VAL A 38 1.92 10.17 -1.99
N VAL A 39 1.00 9.37 -1.49
CA VAL A 39 0.10 8.52 -2.29
C VAL A 39 -1.33 8.89 -1.94
N VAL A 40 -2.14 9.19 -2.95
CA VAL A 40 -3.57 9.47 -2.82
C VAL A 40 -4.32 8.44 -3.65
N SER A 41 -5.05 7.54 -3.02
CA SER A 41 -5.59 6.37 -3.71
C SER A 41 -6.91 5.85 -3.14
N GLN A 42 -7.65 5.14 -3.98
CA GLN A 42 -8.78 4.32 -3.61
C GLN A 42 -8.40 2.84 -3.74
N ILE A 43 -8.92 2.02 -2.84
CA ILE A 43 -8.69 0.58 -2.81
C ILE A 43 -9.97 -0.11 -3.30
N PHE A 44 -9.79 -1.06 -4.22
CA PHE A 44 -10.86 -1.86 -4.80
C PHE A 44 -10.60 -3.33 -4.46
N SER A 45 -11.58 -4.01 -3.90
CA SER A 45 -11.52 -5.46 -3.75
C SER A 45 -11.86 -6.12 -5.08
N VAL A 46 -11.26 -7.28 -5.33
CA VAL A 46 -11.49 -8.06 -6.55
C VAL A 46 -12.27 -9.32 -6.13
N PRO A 47 -13.60 -9.38 -6.34
CA PRO A 47 -14.43 -10.49 -5.85
C PRO A 47 -14.13 -11.80 -6.57
N GLU A 48 -13.77 -11.73 -7.85
CA GLU A 48 -13.39 -12.87 -8.67
C GLU A 48 -11.91 -12.75 -9.01
N GLN A 49 -11.11 -13.71 -8.52
CA GLN A 49 -9.65 -13.73 -8.67
C GLN A 49 -9.25 -13.50 -10.13
N GLY A 50 -8.38 -12.51 -10.36
CA GLY A 50 -7.86 -12.16 -11.68
C GLY A 50 -8.81 -11.36 -12.58
N ASN A 51 -10.06 -11.11 -12.17
CA ASN A 51 -11.02 -10.33 -12.93
C ASN A 51 -11.15 -8.90 -12.40
N VAL A 52 -10.20 -8.04 -12.78
CA VAL A 52 -10.15 -6.62 -12.37
C VAL A 52 -11.35 -5.81 -12.87
N GLN A 53 -12.08 -6.27 -13.89
CA GLN A 53 -13.27 -5.57 -14.39
C GLN A 53 -14.43 -5.60 -13.40
N LEU A 54 -14.44 -6.57 -12.49
CA LEU A 54 -15.43 -6.70 -11.42
C LEU A 54 -14.97 -6.04 -10.11
N ALA A 55 -13.89 -5.27 -10.14
CA ALA A 55 -13.35 -4.64 -8.94
C ALA A 55 -14.35 -3.62 -8.38
N VAL A 56 -14.65 -3.72 -7.08
CA VAL A 56 -15.58 -2.86 -6.36
C VAL A 56 -14.83 -2.07 -5.29
N PRO A 57 -15.19 -0.79 -5.04
CA PRO A 57 -14.51 0.01 -4.02
C PRO A 57 -14.70 -0.63 -2.65
N VAL A 58 -13.61 -0.74 -1.88
CA VAL A 58 -13.66 -1.26 -0.50
C VAL A 58 -14.45 -0.35 0.42
N ASP A 59 -14.36 0.97 0.20
CA ASP A 59 -15.19 1.97 0.86
C ASP A 59 -16.24 2.53 -0.11
N PRO A 60 -17.53 2.17 0.04
CA PRO A 60 -18.62 2.66 -0.80
C PRO A 60 -18.83 4.18 -0.72
N SER A 61 -18.34 4.81 0.35
CA SER A 61 -18.45 6.26 0.57
C SER A 61 -17.61 7.07 -0.42
N GLY A 62 -16.69 6.43 -1.14
CA GLY A 62 -15.82 7.07 -2.12
C GLY A 62 -14.66 7.86 -1.49
N ASN A 63 -14.37 7.63 -0.19
CA ASN A 63 -13.25 8.29 0.47
C ASN A 63 -11.92 7.92 -0.19
N TRP A 64 -10.98 8.86 -0.15
CA TRP A 64 -9.64 8.67 -0.64
C TRP A 64 -8.68 8.46 0.51
N LEU A 65 -7.82 7.45 0.37
CA LEU A 65 -6.76 7.19 1.32
C LEU A 65 -5.53 8.02 0.94
N VAL A 66 -5.05 8.82 1.88
CA VAL A 66 -3.78 9.54 1.76
C VAL A 66 -2.73 8.86 2.62
N GLN A 67 -1.60 8.51 2.02
CA GLN A 67 -0.47 7.90 2.71
C GLN A 67 0.77 8.73 2.45
N ILE A 68 1.51 9.04 3.51
CA ILE A 68 2.82 9.68 3.43
C ILE A 68 3.82 8.64 3.92
N LEU A 69 4.73 8.27 3.03
CA LEU A 69 5.67 7.18 3.23
C LEU A 69 7.08 7.69 2.98
N SER A 70 8.02 7.21 3.77
CA SER A 70 9.44 7.40 3.52
C SER A 70 10.10 6.04 3.34
N ASP A 71 11.09 5.97 2.46
CA ASP A 71 11.88 4.75 2.26
C ASP A 71 12.76 4.44 3.49
N ALA A 72 13.22 3.20 3.58
CA ALA A 72 14.16 2.78 4.61
C ALA A 72 15.47 3.58 4.51
N MET A 73 15.95 4.06 5.65
CA MET A 73 17.06 5.01 5.73
C MET A 73 17.97 4.70 6.91
N THR A 74 19.18 5.23 6.87
CA THR A 74 20.14 5.04 7.95
C THR A 74 19.71 5.81 9.19
N GLN A 75 20.15 5.35 10.37
CA GLN A 75 19.71 5.89 11.66
C GLN A 75 20.00 7.40 11.79
N GLU A 76 21.06 7.90 11.17
CA GLU A 76 21.45 9.31 11.18
C GLU A 76 20.46 10.21 10.40
N GLN A 77 19.75 9.64 9.43
CA GLN A 77 18.81 10.37 8.57
C GLN A 77 17.39 10.40 9.14
N VAL A 78 17.06 9.51 10.08
CA VAL A 78 15.73 9.39 10.69
C VAL A 78 15.23 10.70 11.30
N PRO A 79 16.00 11.44 12.12
CA PRO A 79 15.49 12.66 12.76
C PRO A 79 15.07 13.71 11.72
N ARG A 80 15.89 13.89 10.68
CA ARG A 80 15.63 14.85 9.60
C ARG A 80 14.36 14.50 8.82
N VAL A 81 14.09 13.21 8.62
CA VAL A 81 12.90 12.78 7.89
C VAL A 81 11.66 12.86 8.76
N CYS A 82 11.76 12.58 10.07
CA CYS A 82 10.68 12.87 11.01
C CYS A 82 10.27 14.35 10.96
N GLU A 83 11.23 15.28 10.97
CA GLU A 83 10.94 16.72 10.82
C GLU A 83 10.24 17.03 9.49
N GLN A 84 10.68 16.42 8.38
CA GLN A 84 10.05 16.61 7.06
C GLN A 84 8.64 16.01 6.98
N LEU A 85 8.39 14.90 7.66
CA LEU A 85 7.06 14.29 7.78
C LEU A 85 6.13 15.18 8.63
N ASP A 86 6.64 15.79 9.70
CA ASP A 86 5.88 16.74 10.52
C ASP A 86 5.57 18.04 9.75
N GLU A 87 6.52 18.56 8.96
CA GLU A 87 6.28 19.68 8.03
C GLU A 87 5.14 19.35 7.05
N LEU A 88 5.19 18.17 6.44
CA LEU A 88 4.14 17.71 5.53
C LEU A 88 2.81 17.53 6.25
N LYS A 89 2.80 16.96 7.45
CA LYS A 89 1.58 16.81 8.25
C LYS A 89 0.88 18.15 8.45
N ARG A 90 1.64 19.19 8.84
CA ARG A 90 1.11 20.56 9.01
C ARG A 90 0.59 21.15 7.70
N LEU A 91 1.26 20.90 6.59
CA LEU A 91 0.81 21.39 5.28
C LEU A 91 -0.55 20.79 4.86
N PHE A 92 -0.82 19.56 5.28
CA PHE A 92 -2.05 18.82 4.93
C PHE A 92 -3.16 18.95 5.97
N GLU A 93 -2.92 19.58 7.13
CA GLU A 93 -3.83 19.61 8.28
C GLU A 93 -5.22 20.16 7.94
N ASP A 94 -5.30 21.15 7.05
CA ASP A 94 -6.57 21.75 6.61
C ASP A 94 -7.34 20.89 5.59
N TYR A 95 -6.69 19.92 4.96
CA TYR A 95 -7.26 19.12 3.86
C TYR A 95 -7.56 17.68 4.26
N VAL A 96 -6.71 17.10 5.11
CA VAL A 96 -6.73 15.68 5.45
C VAL A 96 -6.23 15.48 6.87
N GLU A 97 -6.98 14.69 7.65
CA GLU A 97 -6.51 14.23 8.95
C GLU A 97 -5.46 13.13 8.78
N LEU A 98 -4.21 13.45 9.10
CA LEU A 98 -3.08 12.52 9.02
C LEU A 98 -2.74 11.97 10.40
N VAL A 99 -2.83 10.65 10.53
CA VAL A 99 -2.54 9.91 11.77
C VAL A 99 -1.36 8.97 11.55
N VAL A 100 -0.49 8.86 12.56
CA VAL A 100 0.57 7.85 12.57
C VAL A 100 -0.08 6.50 12.83
N VAL A 101 0.05 5.58 11.88
CA VAL A 101 -0.49 4.22 12.01
C VAL A 101 0.46 3.39 12.86
N ASP A 102 -0.06 2.83 13.94
CA ASP A 102 0.69 1.94 14.82
C ASP A 102 1.06 0.63 14.09
N HIS A 103 2.32 0.22 14.24
CA HIS A 103 2.86 -1.04 13.73
C HIS A 103 2.04 -2.27 14.14
N ALA A 104 1.39 -2.25 15.32
CA ALA A 104 0.54 -3.36 15.78
C ALA A 104 -0.69 -3.61 14.87
N VAL A 105 -1.14 -2.59 14.16
CA VAL A 105 -2.27 -2.68 13.21
C VAL A 105 -1.79 -3.15 11.82
N LEU A 106 -0.50 -2.99 11.55
CA LEU A 106 0.14 -3.41 10.29
C LEU A 106 0.66 -4.85 10.33
N GLU A 107 0.52 -5.53 11.47
CA GLU A 107 0.83 -6.95 11.57
C GLU A 107 -0.03 -7.76 10.61
N ASN A 108 0.63 -8.55 9.77
CA ASN A 108 -0.05 -9.46 8.87
C ASN A 108 -0.64 -10.62 9.68
N LYS A 109 -1.93 -10.54 10.00
CA LYS A 109 -2.66 -11.56 10.77
C LYS A 109 -3.26 -12.67 9.89
N ILE A 110 -2.81 -12.81 8.64
CA ILE A 110 -3.27 -13.91 7.78
C ILE A 110 -2.79 -15.24 8.40
N PRO A 111 -3.69 -16.14 8.81
CA PRO A 111 -3.29 -17.44 9.33
C PRO A 111 -2.77 -18.28 8.16
N TYR A 112 -1.48 -18.57 8.16
CA TYR A 112 -0.86 -19.52 7.25
C TYR A 112 -1.03 -20.92 7.85
N SER A 113 -2.07 -21.66 7.43
CA SER A 113 -2.32 -23.06 7.81
C SER A 113 -1.89 -24.04 6.72
#